data_AF-A0A920TGE6-F1
#
_entry.id   AF-A0A920TGE6-F1
#
_cell.length_a   1.000
_cell.length_b   1.000
_cell.length_c   1.000
_cell.angle_alpha   90.00
_cell.angle_beta   90.00
_cell.angle_gamma   90.00
#
_symmetry.space_group_name_H-M   'P 1'
#
loop_
_entity.id
_entity.type
_entity.pdbx_description
1 polymer ?
#
loop_
_entity_poly.entity_id
_entity_poly.type
_entity_poly.pdbx_seq_one_letter_code
_entity_poly.pdbx_strand_id
1 'polypeptide(L)'
;MLIWVTIIAGLLVGIIIGKATEYYTSHDFKPTQGIVAQGQSGPATVIIQGLAVGMQSTPIPVITIAIGITIAYYFSGGAENTLMGLYGVGLAAVAMLSTLGITLAADAYGPIADNAGGNAEMAGLEPEVRQRTDELDAVGNTTAATGKGFAIGSAALTALALLAAYLEEIRFSLMHLRG
;
A
#
# COMPACT_ATOMS: atom_id res chain seq x y z
N MET A 1 -11.61 17.11 -20.78
CA MET A 1 -10.60 16.46 -19.90
C MET A 1 -11.14 16.39 -18.48
N LEU A 2 -11.18 15.20 -17.86
CA LEU A 2 -11.84 14.98 -16.57
C LEU A 2 -10.80 14.72 -15.47
N ILE A 3 -10.00 15.74 -15.11
CA ILE A 3 -8.93 15.60 -14.10
C ILE A 3 -9.45 15.09 -12.76
N TRP A 4 -10.61 15.54 -12.31
CA TRP A 4 -11.16 15.11 -11.02
C TRP A 4 -11.37 13.58 -10.94
N VAL A 5 -11.60 12.90 -12.07
CA VAL A 5 -11.69 11.43 -12.14
C VAL A 5 -10.35 10.78 -11.79
N THR A 6 -9.22 11.38 -12.19
CA THR A 6 -7.90 10.83 -11.89
C THR A 6 -7.59 10.91 -10.39
N ILE A 7 -8.03 11.99 -9.73
CA ILE A 7 -7.91 12.17 -8.28
C ILE A 7 -8.74 11.10 -7.55
N ILE A 8 -10.00 10.91 -7.94
CA ILE A 8 -10.87 9.88 -7.35
C ILE A 8 -10.30 8.48 -7.59
N ALA A 9 -9.77 8.20 -8.79
CA ALA A 9 -9.13 6.93 -9.09
C ALA A 9 -7.94 6.67 -8.17
N GLY A 10 -7.05 7.66 -7.98
CA GLY A 10 -5.92 7.57 -7.06
C GLY A 10 -6.33 7.28 -5.61
N LEU A 11 -7.36 7.99 -5.12
CA LEU A 11 -7.92 7.76 -3.77
C LEU A 11 -8.48 6.34 -3.61
N LEU A 12 -9.26 5.87 -4.59
CA LEU A 12 -9.84 4.52 -4.56
C LEU A 12 -8.75 3.44 -4.61
N VAL A 13 -7.69 3.63 -5.40
CA VAL A 13 -6.52 2.74 -5.41
C VAL A 13 -5.92 2.64 -4.01
N GLY A 14 -5.72 3.78 -3.33
CA GLY A 14 -5.23 3.81 -1.96
C GLY A 14 -6.10 3.04 -0.97
N ILE A 15 -7.43 3.26 -1.02
CA ILE A 15 -8.39 2.59 -0.13
C ILE A 15 -8.42 1.08 -0.39
N ILE A 16 -8.49 0.66 -1.66
CA ILE A 16 -8.56 -0.76 -2.02
C ILE A 16 -7.28 -1.48 -1.61
N ILE A 17 -6.11 -0.91 -1.88
CA ILE A 17 -4.83 -1.49 -1.44
C ILE A 17 -4.80 -1.61 0.08
N GLY A 18 -5.17 -0.55 0.81
CA GLY A 18 -5.17 -0.57 2.26
C GLY A 18 -6.10 -1.66 2.83
N LYS A 19 -7.33 -1.76 2.29
CA LYS A 19 -8.30 -2.79 2.69
C LYS A 19 -7.88 -4.21 2.31
N ALA A 20 -7.27 -4.39 1.13
CA ALA A 20 -6.73 -5.67 0.74
C ALA A 20 -5.59 -6.09 1.69
N THR A 21 -4.68 -5.17 2.00
CA THR A 21 -3.59 -5.45 2.94
C THR A 21 -4.12 -5.81 4.32
N GLU A 22 -5.04 -5.02 4.89
CA GLU A 22 -5.71 -5.31 6.16
C GLU A 22 -6.33 -6.72 6.18
N TYR A 23 -7.06 -7.11 5.12
CA TYR A 23 -7.67 -8.43 5.02
C TYR A 23 -6.67 -9.59 5.06
N TYR A 24 -5.48 -9.41 4.49
CA TYR A 24 -4.45 -10.45 4.43
C TYR A 24 -3.50 -10.45 5.63
N THR A 25 -3.52 -9.42 6.48
CA THR A 25 -2.57 -9.28 7.60
C THR A 25 -3.20 -9.20 8.98
N SER A 26 -4.45 -8.76 9.13
CA SER A 26 -5.12 -8.75 10.43
C SER A 26 -5.48 -10.17 10.87
N HIS A 27 -5.37 -10.41 12.18
CA HIS A 27 -5.73 -11.66 12.84
C HIS A 27 -7.25 -11.91 12.89
N ASP A 28 -8.06 -10.89 12.60
CA ASP A 28 -9.52 -10.99 12.55
C ASP A 28 -10.02 -11.72 11.29
N PHE A 29 -9.18 -11.83 10.27
CA PHE A 29 -9.56 -12.38 8.97
C PHE A 29 -9.04 -13.80 8.73
N LYS A 30 -9.77 -14.49 7.85
CA LYS A 30 -9.52 -15.89 7.48
C LYS A 30 -8.10 -16.18 7.00
N PRO A 31 -7.41 -15.33 6.21
CA PRO A 31 -6.06 -15.65 5.75
C PRO A 31 -5.08 -15.85 6.91
N THR A 32 -5.06 -14.93 7.87
CA THR A 32 -4.18 -14.99 9.04
C THR A 32 -4.60 -16.10 10.01
N GLN A 33 -5.90 -16.26 10.27
CA GLN A 33 -6.42 -17.37 11.08
C GLN A 33 -6.08 -18.73 10.48
N GLY A 34 -6.08 -18.85 9.14
CA GLY A 34 -5.67 -20.05 8.43
C GLY A 34 -4.19 -20.40 8.64
N ILE A 35 -3.31 -19.39 8.71
CA ILE A 35 -1.88 -19.59 9.04
C ILE A 35 -1.75 -20.12 10.48
N VAL A 36 -2.47 -19.52 11.43
CA VAL A 36 -2.45 -19.94 12.84
C VAL A 36 -2.97 -21.37 12.99
N ALA A 37 -4.01 -21.75 12.25
CA ALA A 37 -4.55 -23.11 12.27
C ALA A 37 -3.52 -24.17 11.81
N GLN A 38 -2.64 -23.83 10.86
CA GLN A 38 -1.54 -24.71 10.46
C GLN A 38 -0.50 -24.91 11.58
N GLY A 39 -0.49 -24.09 12.62
CA GLY A 39 0.34 -24.28 13.80
C GLY A 39 0.17 -25.66 14.46
N GLN A 40 -1.02 -26.27 14.34
CA GLN A 40 -1.29 -27.62 14.86
C GLN A 40 -0.48 -28.71 14.14
N SER A 41 -0.11 -28.48 12.87
CA SER A 41 0.67 -29.40 12.04
C SER A 41 2.18 -29.13 12.10
N GLY A 42 2.60 -28.07 12.81
CA GLY A 42 3.98 -27.72 13.10
C GLY A 42 4.55 -26.56 12.27
N PRO A 43 5.75 -26.06 12.63
CA PRO A 43 6.30 -24.81 12.10
C PRO A 43 6.47 -24.77 10.58
N ALA A 44 6.81 -25.91 9.96
CA ALA A 44 6.98 -26.00 8.51
C ALA A 44 5.69 -25.63 7.75
N THR A 45 4.54 -26.13 8.22
CA THR A 45 3.25 -25.86 7.59
C THR A 45 2.79 -24.42 7.77
N VAL A 46 3.13 -23.78 8.91
CA VAL A 46 2.92 -22.35 9.13
C VAL A 46 3.69 -21.51 8.12
N ILE A 47 4.97 -21.81 7.90
CA ILE A 47 5.81 -21.09 6.92
C ILE A 47 5.24 -21.24 5.50
N ILE A 48 4.90 -22.47 5.10
CA ILE A 48 4.32 -22.74 3.78
C ILE A 48 3.02 -21.98 3.57
N GLN A 49 2.12 -22.01 4.57
CA GLN A 49 0.85 -21.30 4.51
C GLN A 49 1.05 -19.79 4.47
N GLY A 50 1.98 -19.25 5.28
CA GLY A 50 2.32 -17.83 5.27
C GLY A 50 2.84 -17.36 3.92
N LEU A 51 3.73 -18.13 3.28
CA LEU A 51 4.21 -17.84 1.93
C LEU A 51 3.08 -17.90 0.91
N ALA A 52 2.21 -18.91 0.98
CA ALA A 52 1.07 -19.05 0.09
C ALA A 52 0.10 -17.86 0.20
N VAL A 53 -0.26 -17.46 1.43
CA VAL A 53 -1.10 -16.29 1.70
C VAL A 53 -0.43 -15.01 1.19
N GLY A 54 0.88 -14.85 1.41
CA GLY A 54 1.66 -13.73 0.88
C GLY A 54 1.56 -13.64 -0.65
N MET A 55 1.76 -14.74 -1.37
CA MET A 55 1.61 -14.78 -2.83
C MET A 55 0.18 -14.45 -3.26
N GLN A 56 -0.83 -14.98 -2.57
CA GLN A 56 -2.25 -14.72 -2.83
C GLN A 56 -2.67 -13.26 -2.57
N SER A 57 -1.95 -12.54 -1.72
CA SER A 57 -2.28 -11.14 -1.41
C SER A 57 -1.92 -10.16 -2.55
N THR A 58 -0.99 -10.55 -3.44
CA THR A 58 -0.43 -9.67 -4.48
C THR A 58 -1.34 -9.29 -5.65
N PRO A 59 -2.26 -10.15 -6.15
CA PRO A 59 -3.02 -9.82 -7.35
C PRO A 59 -3.96 -8.62 -7.17
N ILE A 60 -4.56 -8.47 -5.99
CA ILE A 60 -5.51 -7.37 -5.74
C ILE A 60 -4.83 -6.01 -5.87
N PRO A 61 -3.71 -5.71 -5.17
CA PRO A 61 -2.96 -4.48 -5.38
C PRO A 61 -2.52 -4.27 -6.83
N VAL A 62 -1.95 -5.29 -7.49
CA VAL A 62 -1.42 -5.17 -8.85
C VAL A 62 -2.52 -4.81 -9.86
N ILE A 63 -3.64 -5.51 -9.83
CA ILE A 63 -4.78 -5.26 -10.71
C ILE A 63 -5.36 -3.87 -10.43
N THR A 64 -5.48 -3.49 -9.16
CA THR A 64 -6.01 -2.19 -8.75
C THR A 64 -5.14 -1.05 -9.30
N ILE A 65 -3.81 -1.16 -9.19
CA ILE A 65 -2.88 -0.16 -9.74
C ILE A 65 -3.00 -0.07 -11.27
N ALA A 66 -3.05 -1.22 -11.97
CA ALA A 66 -3.19 -1.24 -13.43
C ALA A 66 -4.49 -0.57 -13.91
N ILE A 67 -5.61 -0.83 -13.21
CA ILE A 67 -6.89 -0.17 -13.49
C ILE A 67 -6.80 1.33 -13.19
N GLY A 68 -6.22 1.71 -12.04
CA GLY A 68 -6.03 3.10 -11.65
C GLY A 68 -5.22 3.90 -12.67
N ILE A 69 -4.11 3.34 -13.15
CA ILE A 69 -3.28 3.92 -14.22
C ILE A 69 -4.10 4.10 -15.49
N THR A 70 -4.83 3.06 -15.90
CA THR A 70 -5.62 3.09 -17.13
C THR A 70 -6.68 4.18 -17.08
N ILE A 71 -7.44 4.25 -15.98
CA ILE A 71 -8.44 5.30 -15.76
C ILE A 71 -7.78 6.68 -15.75
N ALA A 72 -6.71 6.85 -14.97
CA ALA A 72 -6.04 8.14 -14.85
C ALA A 72 -5.51 8.63 -16.20
N TYR A 73 -4.89 7.75 -16.99
CA TYR A 73 -4.31 8.08 -18.29
C TYR A 73 -5.37 8.48 -19.33
N TYR A 74 -6.45 7.71 -19.48
CA TYR A 74 -7.44 7.99 -20.51
C TYR A 74 -8.33 9.17 -20.17
N PHE A 75 -8.77 9.30 -18.90
CA PHE A 75 -9.68 10.38 -18.50
C PHE A 75 -8.99 11.76 -18.43
N SER A 76 -7.67 11.80 -18.30
CA SER A 76 -6.88 13.02 -18.48
C SER A 76 -6.55 13.35 -19.93
N GLY A 77 -7.07 12.62 -20.92
CA GLY A 77 -6.86 12.92 -22.34
C GLY A 77 -5.61 12.27 -22.95
N GLY A 78 -5.06 11.22 -22.32
CA GLY A 78 -3.89 10.48 -22.80
C GLY A 78 -4.04 9.83 -24.18
N ALA A 79 -5.27 9.66 -24.69
CA ALA A 79 -5.52 9.19 -26.05
C ALA A 79 -5.17 10.24 -27.12
N GLU A 80 -5.34 11.52 -26.80
CA GLU A 80 -5.04 12.64 -27.71
C GLU A 80 -3.65 13.21 -27.45
N ASN A 81 -3.25 13.29 -26.18
CA ASN A 81 -1.97 13.82 -25.78
C ASN A 81 -1.36 12.97 -24.66
N THR A 82 -0.29 12.24 -25.00
CA THR A 82 0.46 11.41 -24.06
C THR A 82 0.88 12.16 -22.81
N LEU A 83 1.38 13.40 -22.92
CA LEU A 83 1.81 14.21 -21.77
C LEU A 83 0.66 14.46 -20.78
N MET A 84 -0.54 14.73 -21.29
CA MET A 84 -1.72 14.91 -20.45
C MET A 84 -2.16 13.61 -19.78
N GLY A 85 -2.02 12.47 -20.50
CA GLY A 85 -2.17 11.13 -19.94
C GLY A 85 -1.27 10.89 -18.73
N LEU A 86 0.02 11.15 -18.91
CA LEU A 86 1.05 10.96 -17.88
C LEU A 86 0.89 11.92 -16.70
N TYR A 87 0.51 13.17 -16.98
CA TYR A 87 0.14 14.12 -15.95
C TYR A 87 -1.04 13.61 -15.10
N GLY A 88 -2.05 12.99 -15.72
CA GLY A 88 -3.16 12.35 -15.04
C GLY A 88 -2.73 11.22 -14.09
N VAL A 89 -1.81 10.36 -14.54
CA VAL A 89 -1.23 9.28 -13.71
C VAL A 89 -0.44 9.85 -12.54
N GLY A 90 0.37 10.89 -12.76
CA GLY A 90 1.10 11.59 -11.70
C GLY A 90 0.16 12.22 -10.67
N LEU A 91 -0.93 12.85 -11.12
CA LEU A 91 -1.97 13.38 -10.24
C LEU A 91 -2.67 12.28 -9.44
N ALA A 92 -2.94 11.12 -10.04
CA ALA A 92 -3.51 9.98 -9.32
C ALA A 92 -2.56 9.47 -8.22
N ALA A 93 -1.24 9.46 -8.47
CA ALA A 93 -0.24 9.11 -7.47
C ALA A 93 -0.23 10.08 -6.27
N VAL A 94 -0.28 11.39 -6.55
CA VAL A 94 -0.37 12.42 -5.50
C VAL A 94 -1.69 12.31 -4.75
N ALA A 95 -2.80 12.08 -5.45
CA ALA A 95 -4.11 11.91 -4.85
C ALA A 95 -4.17 10.68 -3.94
N MET A 96 -3.55 9.57 -4.33
CA MET A 96 -3.42 8.40 -3.45
C MET A 96 -2.78 8.81 -2.13
N LEU A 97 -1.72 9.63 -2.15
CA LEU A 97 -1.01 10.10 -0.95
C LEU A 97 -1.71 11.22 -0.17
N SER A 98 -2.90 11.70 -0.57
CA SER A 98 -3.52 12.84 0.11
C SER A 98 -3.91 12.56 1.57
N THR A 99 -4.10 11.29 1.93
CA THR A 99 -4.37 10.84 3.31
C THR A 99 -3.12 10.38 4.06
N LEU A 100 -1.92 10.61 3.50
CA LEU A 100 -0.65 10.15 4.05
C LEU A 100 -0.47 10.56 5.51
N GLY A 101 -0.93 11.74 5.92
CA GLY A 101 -0.80 12.19 7.32
C GLY A 101 -1.43 11.22 8.32
N ILE A 102 -2.62 10.69 8.02
CA ILE A 102 -3.31 9.72 8.88
C ILE A 102 -2.64 8.35 8.78
N THR A 103 -2.32 7.91 7.55
CA THR A 103 -1.68 6.61 7.33
C THR A 103 -0.31 6.52 8.02
N LEU A 104 0.49 7.58 7.95
CA LEU A 104 1.80 7.66 8.58
C LEU A 104 1.68 7.71 10.10
N ALA A 105 0.69 8.41 10.65
CA ALA A 105 0.43 8.40 12.08
C ALA A 105 0.05 6.99 12.58
N ALA A 106 -0.75 6.25 11.81
CA ALA A 106 -1.12 4.87 12.13
C ALA A 106 0.04 3.88 11.99
N ASP A 107 0.96 4.10 11.05
CA ASP A 107 2.20 3.31 10.91
C ASP A 107 3.16 3.58 12.07
N ALA A 108 3.35 4.85 12.44
CA ALA A 108 4.18 5.25 13.58
C ALA A 108 3.64 4.79 14.94
N TYR A 109 2.32 4.58 15.04
CA TYR A 109 1.67 4.06 16.23
C TYR A 109 2.18 2.66 16.61
N GLY A 110 2.43 1.78 15.65
CA GLY A 110 2.82 0.38 15.92
C GLY A 110 4.11 0.26 16.74
N PRO A 111 5.24 0.82 16.29
CA PRO A 111 6.48 0.82 17.06
C PRO A 111 6.38 1.49 18.44
N ILE A 112 5.47 2.46 18.61
CA ILE A 112 5.23 3.08 19.92
C ILE A 112 4.52 2.09 20.86
N ALA A 113 3.51 1.38 20.37
CA ALA A 113 2.78 0.36 21.14
C ALA A 113 3.67 -0.82 21.53
N ASP A 114 4.48 -1.33 20.60
CA ASP A 114 5.46 -2.40 20.84
C ASP A 114 6.44 -2.02 21.96
N ASN A 115 7.07 -0.84 21.86
CA ASN A 115 7.99 -0.35 22.90
C ASN A 115 7.31 -0.13 24.25
N ALA A 116 6.05 0.31 24.26
CA ALA A 116 5.29 0.44 25.50
C ALA A 116 5.09 -0.93 26.18
N GLY A 117 4.80 -1.97 25.40
CA GLY A 117 4.68 -3.33 25.91
C GLY A 117 6.00 -3.92 26.40
N GLY A 118 7.10 -3.68 25.66
CA GLY A 118 8.44 -4.06 26.10
C GLY A 118 8.84 -3.39 27.42
N ASN A 119 8.53 -2.10 27.59
CA ASN A 119 8.75 -1.39 28.85
C ASN A 119 7.90 -1.97 29.99
N ALA A 120 6.65 -2.34 29.72
CA ALA A 120 5.78 -2.94 30.73
C ALA A 120 6.34 -4.29 31.24
N GLU A 121 6.82 -5.13 30.32
CA GLU A 121 7.46 -6.41 30.64
C GLU A 121 8.77 -6.20 31.43
N MET A 122 9.68 -5.35 30.93
CA MET A 122 10.99 -5.11 31.55
C MET A 122 10.90 -4.42 32.93
N ALA A 123 9.86 -3.61 33.15
CA ALA A 123 9.61 -2.96 34.43
C ALA A 123 8.83 -3.84 35.43
N GLY A 124 8.41 -5.05 35.04
CA GLY A 124 7.66 -5.96 35.89
C GLY A 124 6.29 -5.40 36.31
N LEU A 125 5.61 -4.68 35.41
CA LEU A 125 4.29 -4.12 35.67
C LEU A 125 3.22 -5.22 35.77
N GLU A 126 2.03 -4.84 36.22
CA GLU A 126 0.90 -5.77 36.35
C GLU A 126 0.53 -6.41 34.99
N PRO A 127 0.11 -7.69 34.97
CA PRO A 127 -0.23 -8.40 33.73
C PRO A 127 -1.29 -7.70 32.87
N GLU A 128 -2.21 -6.97 33.49
CA GLU A 128 -3.23 -6.18 32.78
C GLU A 128 -2.61 -5.10 31.88
N VAL A 129 -1.49 -4.50 32.29
CA VAL A 129 -0.76 -3.52 31.47
C VAL A 129 -0.18 -4.20 30.24
N ARG A 130 0.43 -5.38 30.41
CA ARG A 130 0.99 -6.16 29.30
C ARG A 130 -0.10 -6.57 28.32
N GLN A 131 -1.20 -7.13 28.82
CA GLN A 131 -2.34 -7.54 28.01
C GLN A 131 -2.89 -6.38 27.16
N ARG A 132 -3.05 -5.19 27.75
CA ARG A 132 -3.47 -4.00 27.00
C ARG A 132 -2.46 -3.63 25.92
N THR A 133 -1.17 -3.62 26.23
CA THR A 133 -0.14 -3.28 25.23
C THR A 133 -0.03 -4.30 24.10
N ASP A 134 -0.27 -5.59 24.36
CA ASP A 134 -0.29 -6.63 23.33
C ASP A 134 -1.47 -6.45 22.36
N GLU A 135 -2.64 -6.04 22.86
CA GLU A 135 -3.78 -5.69 22.00
C GLU A 135 -3.46 -4.49 21.10
N LEU A 136 -2.77 -3.47 21.63
CA LEU A 136 -2.36 -2.30 20.86
C LEU A 136 -1.29 -2.63 19.81
N ASP A 137 -0.32 -3.49 20.14
CA ASP A 137 0.71 -3.96 19.21
C ASP A 137 0.11 -4.80 18.07
N ALA A 138 -0.88 -5.64 18.36
CA ALA A 138 -1.59 -6.41 17.33
C ALA A 138 -2.28 -5.50 16.29
N VAL A 139 -2.85 -4.37 16.72
CA VAL A 139 -3.37 -3.34 15.82
C VAL A 139 -2.22 -2.69 15.04
N GLY A 140 -1.13 -2.33 15.72
CA GLY A 140 0.08 -1.76 15.14
C GLY A 140 0.70 -2.59 14.00
N ASN A 141 0.73 -3.91 14.16
CA ASN A 141 1.22 -4.83 13.13
C ASN A 141 0.39 -4.78 11.84
N THR A 142 -0.93 -4.61 11.97
CA THR A 142 -1.84 -4.48 10.83
C THR A 142 -1.71 -3.11 10.16
N THR A 143 -1.62 -2.04 10.94
CA THR A 143 -1.47 -0.68 10.40
C THR A 143 -0.11 -0.48 9.72
N ALA A 144 0.95 -1.09 10.24
CA ALA A 144 2.27 -1.08 9.62
C ALA A 144 2.27 -1.79 8.26
N ALA A 145 1.60 -2.95 8.15
CA ALA A 145 1.43 -3.62 6.88
C ALA A 145 0.68 -2.75 5.87
N THR A 146 -0.42 -2.12 6.30
CA THR A 146 -1.22 -1.20 5.48
C THR A 146 -0.39 -0.01 4.99
N GLY A 147 0.45 0.57 5.86
CA GLY A 147 1.41 1.62 5.49
C GLY A 147 2.39 1.18 4.41
N LYS A 148 2.95 -0.03 4.52
CA LYS A 148 3.81 -0.62 3.48
C LYS A 148 3.08 -0.83 2.16
N GLY A 149 1.85 -1.35 2.19
CA GLY A 149 1.03 -1.53 0.99
C GLY A 149 0.79 -0.20 0.26
N PHE A 150 0.48 0.85 1.03
CA PHE A 150 0.27 2.20 0.51
C PHE A 150 1.55 2.80 -0.09
N ALA A 151 2.70 2.62 0.57
CA ALA A 151 4.00 3.05 0.05
C ALA A 151 4.35 2.33 -1.27
N ILE A 152 4.12 1.02 -1.36
CA ILE A 152 4.37 0.23 -2.58
C ILE A 152 3.46 0.70 -3.72
N GLY A 153 2.16 0.87 -3.47
CA GLY A 153 1.21 1.29 -4.50
C GLY A 153 1.49 2.70 -5.03
N SER A 154 1.79 3.64 -4.14
CA SER A 154 2.16 5.01 -4.54
C SER A 154 3.50 5.05 -5.26
N ALA A 155 4.49 4.24 -4.85
CA ALA A 155 5.76 4.10 -5.56
C ALA A 155 5.58 3.56 -6.98
N ALA A 156 4.70 2.55 -7.18
CA ALA A 156 4.42 2.00 -8.50
C ALA A 156 3.77 3.04 -9.44
N LEU A 157 2.76 3.78 -8.96
CA LEU A 157 2.13 4.86 -9.73
C LEU A 157 3.13 5.98 -10.08
N THR A 158 3.94 6.38 -9.11
CA THR A 158 4.93 7.45 -9.27
C THR A 158 6.05 7.04 -10.22
N ALA A 159 6.57 5.82 -10.08
CA ALA A 159 7.63 5.29 -10.93
C ALA A 159 7.21 5.23 -12.40
N LEU A 160 5.96 4.83 -12.69
CA LEU A 160 5.46 4.83 -14.06
C LEU A 160 5.35 6.25 -14.62
N ALA A 161 4.80 7.20 -13.84
CA ALA A 161 4.70 8.59 -14.27
C ALA A 161 6.07 9.19 -14.57
N LEU A 162 7.07 8.95 -13.70
CA LEU A 162 8.45 9.42 -13.89
C LEU A 162 9.13 8.78 -15.10
N LEU A 163 9.01 7.45 -15.26
CA LEU A 163 9.60 6.74 -16.40
C LEU A 163 9.03 7.26 -17.72
N ALA A 164 7.72 7.48 -17.77
CA ALA A 164 7.08 7.95 -18.98
C ALA A 164 7.42 9.43 -19.28
N ALA A 165 7.50 10.29 -18.25
CA ALA A 165 7.99 11.66 -18.41
C ALA A 165 9.43 11.70 -18.92
N TYR A 166 10.29 10.82 -18.41
CA TYR A 166 11.67 10.67 -18.87
C TYR A 166 11.77 10.25 -20.34
N LEU A 167 10.98 9.26 -20.77
CA LEU A 167 10.96 8.82 -22.17
C LEU A 167 10.48 9.92 -23.13
N GLU A 168 9.50 10.73 -22.73
CA GLU A 168 9.01 11.84 -23.54
C GLU A 168 10.02 12.99 -23.62
N GLU A 169 10.74 13.30 -22.53
CA GLU A 169 11.82 14.29 -22.54
C GLU A 169 12.96 13.89 -23.49
N ILE A 170 13.33 12.60 -23.51
CA ILE A 170 14.29 12.06 -24.48
C ILE A 170 13.76 12.24 -25.90
N ARG A 171 12.50 11.88 -26.15
CA ARG A 171 11.89 12.02 -27.48
C ARG A 171 11.90 13.47 -27.94
N PHE A 172 11.51 14.39 -27.07
CA PHE A 172 11.53 15.83 -27.32
C PHE A 172 12.95 16.31 -27.67
N SER A 173 13.94 15.93 -26.87
CA SER A 173 15.35 16.26 -27.10
C SER A 173 15.88 15.71 -28.43
N LEU A 174 15.55 14.46 -28.77
CA LEU A 174 15.96 13.84 -30.04
C LEU A 174 15.33 14.50 -31.26
N MET A 175 14.10 15.00 -31.15
CA MET A 175 13.47 15.77 -32.23
C MET A 175 14.16 17.12 -32.44
N HIS A 176 14.61 17.78 -31.38
CA HIS A 176 15.31 19.07 -31.46
C HIS A 176 16.77 18.95 -31.91
N LEU A 177 17.44 17.82 -31.61
CA LEU A 177 18.79 17.54 -32.12
C LEU A 177 18.82 17.10 -33.59
N ARG A 178 17.68 16.73 -34.16
CA ARG A 178 17.52 16.35 -35.58
C ARG A 178 17.12 17.52 -36.49
N GLY A 179 16.96 18.73 -35.93
CA GLY A 179 16.71 19.99 -36.65
C GLY A 179 17.98 20.84 -36.76
#